data_AF-A0A6P3J9I8-F1
#
_entry.id   AF-A0A6P3J9I8-F1
#
_cell.length_a   1.000
_cell.length_b   1.000
_cell.length_c   1.000
_cell.angle_alpha   90.00
_cell.angle_beta   90.00
_cell.angle_gamma   90.00
#
_symmetry.space_group_name_H-M   'P 1'
#
loop_
_entity.id
_entity.type
_entity.pdbx_description
1 polymer ?
#
loop_
_entity_poly.entity_id
_entity_poly.type
_entity_poly.pdbx_seq_one_letter_code
_entity_poly.pdbx_strand_id
1 'polypeptide(L)'
;MQKHTGVGTLRPVCTATQFCLILLLQLFFTFHLIKYDFQKDEPIRDEQGWCSDVKKGEPGLLISQVNEKNPFFGYAGNKKQTEKKLLCDVFKKGDVYFNTGDLMVQDQEDFLYFWDRIGDTFRWKGENVATTEVGAIIGMLDFIQEANVYGVVVPGYEGKAGMASITLKPNMSLDLEKVYEQVVKFLPAYTRPQFLRMQEKMEATGTFKLQKFQLVEEGFSPLKISDPLYFMDNLKKSYIPLTKEIYDQIILGKIKL
;
A
#
# COMPACT_ATOMS: atom_id res chain seq x y z
N MET A 1 29.29 -9.62 -2.61
CA MET A 1 28.91 -11.04 -2.61
C MET A 1 27.98 -11.29 -1.42
N GLN A 2 26.67 -11.10 -1.61
CA GLN A 2 25.65 -11.48 -0.64
C GLN A 2 24.79 -12.57 -1.27
N LYS A 3 24.64 -13.67 -0.54
CA LYS A 3 23.95 -14.89 -0.96
C LYS A 3 22.44 -14.67 -0.80
N HIS A 4 21.71 -14.67 -1.91
CA HIS A 4 20.27 -14.85 -1.91
C HIS A 4 19.97 -16.28 -1.46
N THR A 5 19.42 -16.42 -0.26
CA THR A 5 18.82 -17.67 0.24
C THR A 5 17.50 -17.90 -0.49
N GLY A 6 17.35 -19.11 -1.03
CA GLY A 6 16.37 -19.48 -2.05
C GLY A 6 14.91 -19.19 -1.69
N VAL A 7 14.28 -18.39 -2.54
CA VAL A 7 12.86 -18.53 -2.85
C VAL A 7 12.79 -19.62 -3.91
N GLY A 8 12.16 -20.75 -3.59
CA GLY A 8 11.97 -21.84 -4.54
C GLY A 8 11.27 -21.32 -5.79
N THR A 9 11.95 -21.41 -6.93
CA THR A 9 11.37 -21.23 -8.26
C THR A 9 10.40 -22.39 -8.51
N LEU A 10 9.17 -22.24 -8.02
CA LEU A 10 8.03 -22.97 -8.56
C LEU A 10 7.79 -22.43 -9.98
N ARG A 11 8.53 -22.98 -10.95
CA ARG A 11 8.15 -22.85 -12.36
C ARG A 11 6.77 -23.49 -12.51
N PRO A 12 5.71 -22.73 -12.85
CA PRO A 12 4.48 -23.37 -13.25
C PRO A 12 4.77 -24.08 -14.58
N VAL A 13 4.44 -25.36 -14.65
CA VAL A 13 4.47 -26.11 -15.92
C VAL A 13 3.40 -25.48 -16.82
N CYS A 14 3.83 -24.55 -17.67
CA CYS A 14 2.96 -23.86 -18.61
C CYS A 14 2.53 -24.87 -19.68
N THR A 15 1.26 -25.27 -19.67
CA THR A 15 0.69 -26.08 -20.76
C THR A 15 0.46 -25.17 -21.97
N ALA A 16 0.59 -25.73 -23.18
CA ALA A 16 0.50 -24.98 -24.45
C ALA A 16 -0.78 -24.12 -24.59
N THR A 17 -1.85 -24.47 -23.87
CA THR A 17 -3.12 -23.74 -23.82
C THR A 17 -3.02 -22.39 -23.10
N GLN A 18 -2.15 -22.27 -22.09
CA GLN A 18 -1.97 -21.04 -21.30
C GLN A 18 -1.07 -20.02 -22.00
N PHE A 19 -0.12 -20.51 -22.82
CA PHE A 19 0.68 -19.71 -23.75
C PHE A 19 -0.19 -18.99 -24.79
N CYS A 20 -1.18 -19.69 -25.35
CA CYS A 20 -2.04 -19.16 -26.40
C CYS A 20 -2.94 -18.01 -25.90
N LEU A 21 -3.41 -18.07 -24.64
CA LEU A 21 -4.26 -17.05 -24.05
C LEU A 21 -3.51 -15.75 -23.73
N ILE A 22 -2.24 -15.83 -23.29
CA ILE A 22 -1.40 -14.65 -23.00
C ILE A 22 -1.02 -13.92 -24.30
N LEU A 23 -0.64 -14.68 -25.34
CA LEU A 23 -0.41 -14.14 -26.69
C LEU A 23 -1.67 -13.49 -27.27
N LEU A 24 -2.85 -14.10 -27.07
CA LEU A 24 -4.13 -13.52 -27.48
C LEU A 24 -4.45 -12.22 -26.73
N LEU A 25 -4.22 -12.14 -25.42
CA LEU A 25 -4.44 -10.91 -24.65
C LEU A 25 -3.48 -9.77 -25.06
N GLN A 26 -2.22 -10.10 -25.38
CA GLN A 26 -1.24 -9.15 -25.93
C GLN A 26 -1.66 -8.59 -27.30
N LEU A 27 -2.43 -9.35 -28.09
CA LEU A 27 -2.93 -8.89 -29.40
C LEU A 27 -4.10 -7.90 -29.29
N PHE A 28 -4.82 -7.85 -28.17
CA PHE A 28 -6.02 -7.01 -28.02
C PHE A 28 -5.88 -5.84 -27.04
N PHE A 29 -4.92 -5.88 -26.10
CA PHE A 29 -4.73 -4.82 -25.12
C PHE A 29 -3.30 -4.26 -25.14
N THR A 30 -3.17 -3.00 -25.57
CA THR A 30 -1.92 -2.25 -25.40
C THR A 30 -1.75 -1.89 -23.93
N PHE A 31 -0.83 -2.58 -23.27
CA PHE A 31 -0.40 -2.25 -21.91
C PHE A 31 1.06 -1.80 -21.93
N HIS A 32 1.42 -1.02 -20.91
CA HIS A 32 2.78 -0.56 -20.67
C HIS A 32 3.16 -0.88 -19.22
N LEU A 33 4.45 -1.11 -19.00
CA LEU A 33 5.03 -1.25 -17.67
C LEU A 33 5.93 -0.03 -17.44
N ILE A 34 5.42 1.00 -16.78
CA ILE A 34 6.16 2.25 -16.60
C ILE A 34 6.97 2.26 -15.30
N LYS A 35 8.05 3.03 -15.29
CA LYS A 35 8.86 3.26 -14.09
C LYS A 35 8.03 3.91 -12.98
N TYR A 36 8.27 3.47 -11.75
CA TYR A 36 7.51 3.89 -10.57
C TYR A 36 8.44 4.19 -9.38
N ASP A 37 8.21 5.32 -8.71
CA ASP A 37 8.91 5.72 -7.50
C ASP A 37 8.14 5.20 -6.27
N PHE A 38 8.69 4.17 -5.64
CA PHE A 38 8.11 3.53 -4.45
C PHE A 38 8.13 4.41 -3.19
N GLN A 39 9.04 5.39 -3.13
CA GLN A 39 9.12 6.28 -1.97
C GLN A 39 8.06 7.37 -2.06
N LYS A 40 7.91 7.95 -3.25
CA LYS A 40 6.94 9.02 -3.53
C LYS A 40 5.55 8.52 -3.89
N ASP A 41 5.43 7.22 -4.18
CA ASP A 41 4.17 6.58 -4.58
C ASP A 41 3.62 7.16 -5.90
N GLU A 42 4.51 7.49 -6.84
CA GLU A 42 4.17 8.15 -8.11
C GLU A 42 4.94 7.57 -9.31
N PRO A 43 4.39 7.61 -10.54
CA PRO A 43 5.15 7.30 -11.75
C PRO A 43 6.35 8.23 -11.93
N ILE A 44 7.49 7.67 -12.35
CA ILE A 44 8.69 8.47 -12.64
C ILE A 44 8.51 9.17 -13.98
N ARG A 45 8.60 10.49 -13.97
CA ARG A 45 8.54 11.35 -15.15
C ARG A 45 9.90 12.02 -15.40
N ASP A 46 10.24 12.18 -16.68
CA ASP A 46 11.44 12.90 -17.11
C ASP A 46 11.26 14.43 -17.01
N GLU A 47 12.29 15.19 -17.43
CA GLU A 47 12.27 16.66 -17.40
C GLU A 47 11.18 17.27 -18.28
N GLN A 48 10.72 16.53 -19.29
CA GLN A 48 9.64 16.95 -20.18
C GLN A 48 8.26 16.52 -19.64
N GLY A 49 8.22 15.79 -18.53
CA GLY A 49 7.02 15.33 -17.87
C GLY A 49 6.52 13.97 -18.36
N TRP A 50 7.27 13.24 -19.20
CA TRP A 50 6.85 11.96 -19.76
C TRP A 50 7.31 10.78 -18.89
N CYS A 51 6.48 9.74 -18.82
CA CYS A 51 6.86 8.45 -18.27
C CYS A 51 7.71 7.66 -19.29
N SER A 52 8.47 6.68 -18.80
CA SER A 52 9.17 5.71 -19.65
C SER A 52 8.89 4.30 -19.18
N ASP A 53 8.88 3.36 -20.13
CA ASP A 53 8.81 1.94 -19.84
C ASP A 53 10.04 1.47 -19.03
N VAL A 54 9.84 0.44 -18.23
CA VAL A 54 10.90 -0.32 -17.58
C VAL A 54 11.55 -1.29 -18.57
N LYS A 55 12.76 -1.76 -18.27
CA LYS A 55 13.37 -2.83 -19.06
C LYS A 55 12.79 -4.18 -18.66
N LYS A 56 12.87 -5.17 -19.56
CA LYS A 56 12.56 -6.57 -19.21
C LYS A 56 13.40 -7.01 -18.00
N GLY A 57 12.75 -7.64 -17.04
CA GLY A 57 13.29 -8.06 -15.75
C GLY A 57 13.16 -7.02 -14.63
N GLU A 58 12.74 -5.79 -14.94
CA GLU A 58 12.50 -4.74 -13.94
C GLU A 58 11.01 -4.66 -13.57
N PRO A 59 10.65 -4.42 -12.29
CA PRO A 59 9.27 -4.16 -11.89
C PRO A 59 8.79 -2.80 -12.43
N GLY A 60 7.63 -2.80 -13.09
CA GLY A 60 6.97 -1.60 -13.59
C GLY A 60 5.48 -1.56 -13.27
N LEU A 61 4.92 -0.36 -13.19
CA LEU A 61 3.49 -0.16 -12.99
C LEU A 61 2.75 -0.49 -14.28
N LEU A 62 1.83 -1.45 -14.20
CA LEU A 62 0.96 -1.83 -15.30
C LEU A 62 -0.07 -0.73 -15.55
N ILE A 63 -0.06 -0.19 -16.76
CA ILE A 63 -1.04 0.78 -17.24
C ILE A 63 -1.65 0.30 -18.55
N SER A 64 -2.91 0.64 -18.79
CA SER A 64 -3.62 0.32 -20.04
C SER A 64 -4.16 1.60 -20.68
N GLN A 65 -3.99 1.75 -21.99
CA GLN A 65 -4.46 2.96 -22.66
C GLN A 65 -5.99 3.08 -22.58
N VAL A 66 -6.48 4.29 -22.28
CA VAL A 66 -7.90 4.63 -22.35
C VAL A 66 -8.17 5.27 -23.71
N ASN A 67 -9.04 4.63 -24.48
CA ASN A 67 -9.44 5.09 -25.82
C ASN A 67 -10.85 4.57 -26.15
N GLU A 68 -11.34 4.83 -27.36
CA GLU A 68 -12.69 4.40 -27.79
C GLU A 68 -12.89 2.88 -27.75
N LYS A 69 -11.82 2.08 -27.95
CA LYS A 69 -11.86 0.62 -27.90
C LYS A 69 -11.75 0.07 -26.47
N ASN A 70 -11.17 0.84 -25.56
CA ASN A 70 -11.01 0.51 -24.14
C ASN A 70 -11.39 1.71 -23.26
N PRO A 71 -12.70 2.05 -23.17
CA PRO A 71 -13.15 3.23 -22.45
C PRO A 71 -13.14 3.01 -20.94
N PHE A 72 -12.73 4.04 -20.19
CA PHE A 72 -12.90 4.10 -18.74
C PHE A 72 -13.90 5.21 -18.40
N PHE A 73 -15.11 4.83 -18.01
CA PHE A 73 -16.20 5.77 -17.71
C PHE A 73 -16.12 6.38 -16.30
N GLY A 74 -15.12 5.98 -15.51
CA GLY A 74 -14.95 6.42 -14.13
C GLY A 74 -15.80 5.66 -13.12
N TYR A 75 -15.67 6.06 -11.85
CA TYR A 75 -16.48 5.52 -10.77
C TYR A 75 -17.74 6.36 -10.56
N ALA A 76 -18.88 5.69 -10.41
CA ALA A 76 -20.15 6.35 -10.17
C ALA A 76 -20.09 7.24 -8.92
N GLY A 77 -20.40 8.53 -9.07
CA GLY A 77 -20.45 9.50 -7.97
C GLY A 77 -19.11 10.00 -7.43
N ASN A 78 -17.95 9.60 -7.99
CA ASN A 78 -16.65 9.97 -7.43
C ASN A 78 -15.62 10.46 -8.47
N LYS A 79 -15.79 11.72 -8.92
CA LYS A 79 -14.93 12.34 -9.94
C LYS A 79 -13.46 12.43 -9.53
N LYS A 80 -13.17 12.78 -8.27
CA LYS A 80 -11.81 12.93 -7.74
C LYS A 80 -11.00 11.62 -7.84
N GLN A 81 -11.66 10.47 -7.73
CA GLN A 81 -11.00 9.16 -7.82
C GLN A 81 -10.87 8.67 -9.25
N THR A 82 -11.86 8.97 -10.10
CA THR A 82 -11.76 8.78 -11.54
C THR A 82 -10.50 9.49 -12.06
N GLU A 83 -10.30 10.76 -11.70
CA GLU A 83 -9.12 11.54 -12.09
C GLU A 83 -7.82 10.92 -11.57
N LYS A 84 -7.77 10.46 -10.31
CA LYS A 84 -6.58 9.82 -9.73
C LYS A 84 -6.21 8.48 -10.36
N LYS A 85 -7.16 7.76 -10.97
CA LYS A 85 -6.89 6.52 -11.70
C LYS A 85 -6.42 6.76 -13.12
N LEU A 86 -6.53 7.98 -13.62
CA LEU A 86 -6.07 8.34 -14.95
C LEU A 86 -4.70 8.99 -14.85
N LEU A 87 -3.78 8.48 -15.65
CA LEU A 87 -2.51 9.12 -15.93
C LEU A 87 -2.65 9.82 -17.26
N CYS A 88 -2.59 11.15 -17.23
CA CYS A 88 -2.56 11.98 -18.43
C CYS A 88 -1.11 12.23 -18.84
N ASP A 89 -0.91 12.55 -20.13
CA ASP A 89 0.36 12.99 -20.68
C ASP A 89 1.50 12.02 -20.30
N VAL A 90 1.29 10.72 -20.52
CA VAL A 90 2.21 9.63 -20.15
C VAL A 90 3.35 9.54 -21.14
N PHE A 91 3.07 9.33 -22.43
CA PHE A 91 4.12 9.24 -23.46
C PHE A 91 4.06 10.39 -24.47
N LYS A 92 2.90 11.04 -24.59
CA LYS A 92 2.69 12.21 -25.44
C LYS A 92 1.52 13.05 -24.95
N LYS A 93 1.48 14.30 -25.38
CA LYS A 93 0.44 15.23 -24.94
C LYS A 93 -0.95 14.73 -25.33
N GLY A 94 -1.86 14.70 -24.35
CA GLY A 94 -3.26 14.32 -24.49
C GLY A 94 -3.52 12.82 -24.47
N ASP A 95 -2.50 11.97 -24.33
CA ASP A 95 -2.77 10.56 -24.07
C ASP A 95 -3.24 10.33 -22.63
N VAL A 96 -4.04 9.29 -22.45
CA VAL A 96 -4.64 8.95 -21.16
C VAL A 96 -4.53 7.45 -20.95
N TYR A 97 -4.04 7.06 -19.78
CA TYR A 97 -3.89 5.68 -19.37
C TYR A 97 -4.57 5.42 -18.04
N PHE A 98 -5.13 4.23 -17.89
CA PHE A 98 -5.68 3.74 -16.64
C PHE A 98 -4.58 3.11 -15.80
N ASN A 99 -4.44 3.58 -14.56
CA ASN A 99 -3.54 3.05 -13.55
C ASN A 99 -4.18 1.87 -12.82
N THR A 100 -3.74 0.65 -13.14
CA THR A 100 -4.25 -0.58 -12.52
C THR A 100 -3.94 -0.65 -11.03
N GLY A 101 -2.79 -0.08 -10.62
CA GLY A 101 -2.21 -0.21 -9.30
C GLY A 101 -1.42 -1.50 -9.10
N ASP A 102 -1.26 -2.33 -10.13
CA ASP A 102 -0.50 -3.58 -10.06
C ASP A 102 0.89 -3.37 -10.64
N LEU A 103 1.90 -3.80 -9.89
CA LEU A 103 3.30 -3.84 -10.33
C LEU A 103 3.57 -5.23 -10.91
N MET A 104 4.07 -5.25 -12.13
CA MET A 104 4.35 -6.47 -12.87
C MET A 104 5.82 -6.47 -13.31
N VAL A 105 6.38 -7.66 -13.47
CA VAL A 105 7.69 -7.86 -14.12
C VAL A 105 7.45 -8.65 -15.39
N GLN A 106 7.98 -8.16 -16.51
CA GLN A 106 8.04 -8.94 -17.75
C GLN A 106 9.43 -9.54 -17.91
N ASP A 107 9.55 -10.85 -18.09
CA ASP A 107 10.85 -11.49 -18.30
C ASP A 107 11.32 -11.46 -19.77
N GLN A 108 12.44 -12.13 -20.04
CA GLN A 108 13.03 -12.20 -21.37
C GLN A 108 12.20 -13.03 -22.36
N GLU A 109 11.38 -13.96 -21.86
CA GLU A 109 10.49 -14.83 -22.63
C GLU A 109 9.06 -14.23 -22.78
N ASP A 110 8.90 -12.94 -22.44
CA ASP A 110 7.64 -12.18 -22.50
C ASP A 110 6.55 -12.63 -21.52
N PHE A 111 6.89 -13.42 -20.51
CA PHE A 111 5.98 -13.74 -19.42
C PHE A 111 5.85 -12.59 -18.44
N LEU A 112 4.61 -12.33 -18.03
CA LEU A 112 4.27 -11.36 -17.01
C LEU A 112 4.06 -12.03 -15.66
N TYR A 113 4.72 -11.51 -14.64
CA TYR A 113 4.61 -11.95 -13.25
C TYR A 113 4.06 -10.82 -12.39
N PHE A 114 3.12 -11.15 -11.51
CA PHE A 114 2.71 -10.23 -10.46
C PHE A 114 3.86 -10.03 -9.48
N TRP A 115 4.26 -8.79 -9.28
CA TRP A 115 5.30 -8.41 -8.34
C TRP A 115 4.69 -7.92 -7.03
N ASP A 116 3.81 -6.93 -7.10
CA ASP A 116 3.17 -6.32 -5.94
C ASP A 116 1.94 -5.50 -6.35
N ARG A 117 1.20 -4.98 -5.39
CA ARG A 117 0.12 -4.01 -5.60
C ARG A 117 0.42 -2.74 -4.82
N ILE A 118 0.39 -1.61 -5.53
CA ILE A 118 0.52 -0.28 -4.94
C ILE A 118 -0.56 -0.10 -3.87
N GLY A 119 -0.10 0.28 -2.68
CA GLY A 119 -0.93 0.45 -1.50
C GLY A 119 -1.05 -0.80 -0.63
N ASP A 120 -0.75 -2.02 -1.09
CA ASP A 120 -0.82 -3.23 -0.26
C ASP A 120 0.46 -3.47 0.55
N THR A 121 1.55 -2.82 0.17
CA THR A 121 2.82 -2.81 0.91
C THR A 121 3.30 -1.38 1.20
N PHE A 122 4.17 -1.24 2.18
CA PHE A 122 4.95 -0.03 2.40
C PHE A 122 6.37 -0.39 2.84
N ARG A 123 7.32 0.53 2.65
CA ARG A 123 8.72 0.33 3.05
C ARG A 123 9.01 1.04 4.36
N TRP A 124 9.58 0.33 5.34
CA TRP A 124 10.00 0.91 6.63
C TRP A 124 11.45 0.54 6.92
N LYS A 125 12.32 1.54 7.09
CA LYS A 125 13.75 1.33 7.38
C LYS A 125 14.43 0.34 6.40
N GLY A 126 14.05 0.40 5.12
CA GLY A 126 14.60 -0.46 4.05
C GLY A 126 13.88 -1.79 3.83
N GLU A 127 12.98 -2.19 4.74
CA GLU A 127 12.25 -3.45 4.70
C GLU A 127 10.85 -3.29 4.10
N ASN A 128 10.36 -4.31 3.36
CA ASN A 128 8.99 -4.34 2.86
C ASN A 128 8.04 -4.86 3.95
N VAL A 129 6.91 -4.17 4.15
CA VAL A 129 5.86 -4.56 5.09
C VAL A 129 4.58 -4.83 4.31
N ALA A 130 4.08 -6.07 4.38
CA ALA A 130 2.80 -6.45 3.80
C ALA A 130 1.66 -6.05 4.73
N THR A 131 0.78 -5.15 4.28
CA THR A 131 -0.31 -4.62 5.12
C THR A 131 -1.35 -5.68 5.46
N THR A 132 -1.58 -6.64 4.57
CA THR A 132 -2.52 -7.75 4.75
C THR A 132 -2.06 -8.73 5.83
N GLU A 133 -0.76 -9.04 5.89
CA GLU A 133 -0.19 -9.91 6.92
C GLU A 133 -0.34 -9.28 8.31
N VAL A 134 0.06 -8.02 8.45
CA VAL A 134 -0.04 -7.28 9.72
C VAL A 134 -1.51 -7.14 10.13
N GLY A 135 -2.40 -6.81 9.19
CA GLY A 135 -3.84 -6.70 9.44
C GLY A 135 -4.46 -8.02 9.88
N ALA A 136 -4.08 -9.14 9.25
CA ALA A 136 -4.55 -10.47 9.62
C ALA A 136 -4.13 -10.85 11.05
N ILE A 137 -2.89 -10.58 11.45
CA ILE A 137 -2.41 -10.85 12.82
C ILE A 137 -3.19 -10.05 13.86
N ILE A 138 -3.46 -8.77 13.60
CA ILE A 138 -4.26 -7.93 14.51
C ILE A 138 -5.72 -8.41 14.54
N GLY A 139 -6.27 -8.78 13.38
CA GLY A 139 -7.63 -9.30 13.24
C GLY A 139 -7.90 -10.65 13.92
N MET A 140 -6.87 -11.36 14.37
CA MET A 140 -7.02 -12.59 15.18
C MET A 140 -7.50 -12.30 16.62
N LEU A 141 -7.44 -11.06 17.09
CA LEU A 141 -7.93 -10.68 18.42
C LEU A 141 -9.47 -10.69 18.44
N ASP A 142 -10.04 -11.37 19.44
CA ASP A 142 -11.49 -11.60 19.52
C ASP A 142 -12.32 -10.31 19.50
N PHE A 143 -11.78 -9.19 20.00
CA PHE A 143 -12.46 -7.89 20.06
C PHE A 143 -12.33 -7.04 18.80
N ILE A 144 -11.46 -7.41 17.85
CA ILE A 144 -11.26 -6.67 16.60
C ILE A 144 -12.26 -7.16 15.56
N GLN A 145 -13.05 -6.23 15.01
CA GLN A 145 -13.95 -6.50 13.88
C GLN A 145 -13.18 -6.45 12.56
N GLU A 146 -12.30 -5.46 12.40
CA GLU A 146 -11.51 -5.25 11.20
C GLU A 146 -10.25 -4.43 11.54
N ALA A 147 -9.14 -4.72 10.86
CA ALA A 147 -7.87 -4.04 11.01
C ALA A 147 -7.25 -3.73 9.64
N ASN A 148 -7.13 -2.44 9.32
CA ASN A 148 -6.57 -1.95 8.07
C ASN A 148 -5.23 -1.28 8.29
N VAL A 149 -4.18 -1.84 7.71
CA VAL A 149 -2.81 -1.39 7.91
C VAL A 149 -2.33 -0.57 6.72
N TYR A 150 -1.60 0.50 7.00
CA TYR A 150 -1.03 1.40 6.02
C TYR A 150 0.25 2.06 6.56
N GLY A 151 1.07 2.59 5.65
CA GLY A 151 2.27 3.32 6.01
C GLY A 151 2.00 4.83 6.14
N VAL A 152 2.54 5.46 7.19
CA VAL A 152 2.51 6.92 7.39
C VAL A 152 3.91 7.52 7.40
N VAL A 153 4.07 8.71 6.82
CA VAL A 153 5.35 9.42 6.80
C VAL A 153 5.63 9.99 8.18
N VAL A 154 6.81 9.70 8.74
CA VAL A 154 7.30 10.31 9.98
C VAL A 154 8.55 11.14 9.67
N PRO A 155 8.58 12.44 10.02
CA PRO A 155 9.78 13.26 9.81
C PRO A 155 11.04 12.64 10.43
N GLY A 156 12.15 12.68 9.68
CA GLY A 156 13.44 12.16 10.12
C GLY A 156 13.64 10.65 9.93
N TYR A 157 12.67 9.93 9.37
CA TYR A 157 12.78 8.51 9.05
C TYR A 157 12.72 8.25 7.54
N GLU A 158 13.47 7.24 7.09
CA GLU A 158 13.36 6.72 5.73
C GLU A 158 12.19 5.73 5.63
N GLY A 159 11.32 5.96 4.64
CA GLY A 159 10.13 5.15 4.41
C GLY A 159 8.92 5.61 5.21
N LYS A 160 7.99 4.69 5.45
CA LYS A 160 6.70 4.92 6.11
C LYS A 160 6.57 4.02 7.33
N ALA A 161 6.25 4.58 8.50
CA ALA A 161 6.00 3.81 9.71
C ALA A 161 4.65 3.11 9.61
N GLY A 162 4.53 1.90 10.18
CA GLY A 162 3.27 1.18 10.19
C GLY A 162 2.22 1.87 11.06
N MET A 163 1.00 1.98 10.54
CA MET A 163 -0.20 2.42 11.25
C MET A 163 -1.33 1.44 10.98
N ALA A 164 -2.13 1.14 12.01
CA ALA A 164 -3.33 0.31 11.85
C ALA A 164 -4.58 1.10 12.26
N SER A 165 -5.55 1.18 11.36
CA SER A 165 -6.91 1.55 11.70
C SER A 165 -7.68 0.32 12.15
N ILE A 166 -8.34 0.37 13.30
CA ILE A 166 -9.06 -0.74 13.91
C ILE A 166 -10.50 -0.36 14.23
N THR A 167 -11.41 -1.30 14.01
CA THR A 167 -12.79 -1.23 14.51
C THR A 167 -13.04 -2.39 15.46
N LEU A 168 -13.87 -2.15 16.48
CA LEU A 168 -14.23 -3.16 17.46
C LEU A 168 -15.50 -3.90 17.05
N LYS A 169 -15.61 -5.15 17.48
CA LYS A 169 -16.90 -5.86 17.43
C LYS A 169 -17.91 -5.17 18.35
N PRO A 170 -19.22 -5.24 18.03
CA PRO A 170 -20.26 -4.65 18.88
C PRO A 170 -20.13 -5.13 20.34
N ASN A 171 -20.27 -4.19 21.28
CA ASN A 171 -20.22 -4.44 22.73
C ASN A 171 -18.88 -4.99 23.27
N MET A 172 -17.78 -4.84 22.52
CA MET A 172 -16.43 -5.17 22.99
C MET A 172 -15.62 -3.91 23.28
N SER A 173 -14.66 -4.02 24.19
CA SER A 173 -13.75 -2.94 24.57
C SER A 173 -12.35 -3.18 24.01
N LEU A 174 -11.65 -2.10 23.64
CA LEU A 174 -10.27 -2.17 23.19
C LEU A 174 -9.34 -2.51 24.37
N ASP A 175 -8.51 -3.53 24.18
CA ASP A 175 -7.45 -3.93 25.11
C ASP A 175 -6.09 -3.69 24.46
N LEU A 176 -5.45 -2.56 24.81
CA LEU A 176 -4.22 -2.08 24.19
C LEU A 176 -3.00 -2.97 24.53
N GLU A 177 -2.99 -3.59 25.71
CA GLU A 177 -1.95 -4.53 26.12
C GLU A 177 -2.03 -5.80 25.27
N LYS A 178 -3.23 -6.33 25.05
CA LYS A 178 -3.40 -7.50 24.16
C LYS A 178 -3.05 -7.20 22.71
N VAL A 179 -3.35 -6.00 22.19
CA VAL A 179 -2.90 -5.62 20.85
C VAL A 179 -1.36 -5.60 20.78
N TYR A 180 -0.70 -5.02 21.78
CA TYR A 180 0.76 -5.02 21.88
C TYR A 180 1.34 -6.43 21.94
N GLU A 181 0.82 -7.29 22.81
CA GLU A 181 1.28 -8.68 22.95
C GLU A 181 1.12 -9.47 21.65
N GLN A 182 -0.02 -9.32 20.97
CA GLN A 182 -0.30 -9.96 19.69
C GLN A 182 0.73 -9.57 18.63
N VAL A 183 0.97 -8.26 18.44
CA VAL A 183 1.94 -7.80 17.41
C VAL A 183 3.38 -8.16 17.80
N VAL A 184 3.74 -8.10 19.08
CA VAL A 184 5.11 -8.45 19.51
C VAL A 184 5.40 -9.94 19.37
N LYS A 185 4.41 -10.78 19.66
CA LYS A 185 4.53 -12.24 19.60
C LYS A 185 4.64 -12.77 18.18
N PHE A 186 3.85 -12.21 17.25
CA PHE A 186 3.71 -12.77 15.91
C PHE A 186 4.39 -11.97 14.80
N LEU A 187 4.72 -10.69 15.03
CA LEU A 187 5.33 -9.84 14.01
C LEU A 187 6.79 -9.49 14.33
N PRO A 188 7.68 -9.50 13.32
CA PRO A 188 9.00 -8.89 13.42
C PRO A 188 8.93 -7.41 13.82
N ALA A 189 9.96 -6.90 14.49
CA ALA A 189 9.96 -5.53 15.03
C ALA A 189 9.68 -4.44 13.97
N TYR A 190 10.13 -4.62 12.73
CA TYR A 190 9.97 -3.64 11.65
C TYR A 190 8.57 -3.63 11.01
N THR A 191 7.76 -4.67 11.18
CA THR A 191 6.39 -4.73 10.62
C THR A 191 5.32 -4.28 11.62
N ARG A 192 5.69 -4.14 12.90
CA ARG A 192 4.77 -3.74 13.98
C ARG A 192 4.28 -2.30 13.75
N PRO A 193 2.96 -2.07 13.74
CA PRO A 193 2.42 -0.72 13.67
C PRO A 193 2.87 0.11 14.87
N GLN A 194 3.48 1.25 14.60
CA GLN A 194 3.87 2.20 15.64
C GLN A 194 2.66 3.01 16.15
N PHE A 195 1.63 3.13 15.31
CA PHE A 195 0.42 3.89 15.60
C PHE A 195 -0.82 3.04 15.42
N LEU A 196 -1.83 3.28 16.26
CA LEU A 196 -3.19 2.77 16.07
C LEU A 196 -4.17 3.93 15.98
N ARG A 197 -5.23 3.74 15.19
CA ARG A 197 -6.39 4.62 15.12
C ARG A 197 -7.64 3.79 15.36
N MET A 198 -8.44 4.16 16.35
CA MET A 198 -9.70 3.47 16.64
C MET A 198 -10.85 4.19 15.94
N GLN A 199 -11.52 3.53 15.01
CA GLN A 199 -12.69 4.08 14.31
C GLN A 199 -13.98 3.45 14.84
N GLU A 200 -15.05 4.24 14.96
CA GLU A 200 -16.37 3.71 15.33
C GLU A 200 -16.98 2.88 14.20
N LYS A 201 -16.83 3.37 12.96
CA LYS A 201 -17.22 2.68 11.73
C LYS A 201 -16.23 3.04 10.65
N MET A 202 -15.85 2.07 9.83
CA MET A 202 -15.18 2.38 8.58
C MET A 202 -16.20 2.87 7.56
N GLU A 203 -15.90 3.97 6.87
CA GLU A 203 -16.78 4.58 5.90
C GLU A 203 -17.05 3.61 4.73
N ALA A 204 -18.17 2.88 4.77
CA ALA A 204 -18.55 1.92 3.74
C ALA A 204 -18.76 2.52 2.34
N THR A 205 -18.77 3.85 2.21
CA THR A 205 -18.99 4.60 0.97
C THR A 205 -17.73 4.69 0.12
N GLY A 206 -17.22 3.54 -0.28
CA GLY A 206 -16.11 3.41 -1.21
C GLY A 206 -15.48 2.02 -1.19
N THR A 207 -14.94 1.55 -2.33
CA THR A 207 -14.03 0.39 -2.32
C THR A 207 -12.92 0.61 -1.28
N PHE A 208 -12.48 -0.44 -0.56
CA PHE A 208 -11.45 -0.36 0.50
C PHE A 208 -10.21 0.50 0.14
N LYS A 209 -9.86 0.55 -1.14
CA LYS A 209 -8.77 1.39 -1.68
C LYS A 209 -8.96 2.89 -1.39
N LEU A 210 -10.20 3.36 -1.31
CA LEU A 210 -10.56 4.78 -1.16
C LEU A 210 -10.37 5.26 0.27
N GLN A 211 -10.70 4.42 1.24
CA GLN A 211 -10.50 4.70 2.66
C GLN A 211 -9.00 4.79 2.96
N LYS A 212 -8.20 3.85 2.45
CA LYS A 212 -6.76 3.79 2.72
C LYS A 212 -6.01 5.04 2.26
N PHE A 213 -6.42 5.65 1.14
CA PHE A 213 -5.80 6.90 0.67
C PHE A 213 -5.99 8.05 1.66
N GLN A 214 -7.22 8.27 2.12
CA GLN A 214 -7.51 9.35 3.08
C GLN A 214 -6.81 9.11 4.42
N LEU A 215 -6.82 7.87 4.89
CA LEU A 215 -6.12 7.46 6.11
C LEU A 215 -4.61 7.76 6.05
N VAL A 216 -3.97 7.53 4.89
CA VAL A 216 -2.55 7.84 4.66
C VAL A 216 -2.30 9.35 4.64
N GLU A 217 -3.18 10.14 4.01
CA GLU A 217 -3.07 11.60 3.94
C GLU A 217 -3.22 12.29 5.30
N GLU A 218 -4.16 11.80 6.12
CA GLU A 218 -4.38 12.28 7.49
C GLU A 218 -3.21 11.90 8.41
N GLY A 219 -2.57 10.75 8.15
CA GLY A 219 -1.40 10.28 8.87
C GLY A 219 -1.72 9.90 10.31
N PHE A 220 -0.91 10.38 11.25
CA PHE A 220 -1.04 10.13 12.69
C PHE A 220 -1.20 11.43 13.50
N SER A 221 -1.62 12.53 12.87
CA SER A 221 -1.69 13.84 13.53
C SER A 221 -2.95 13.97 14.39
N PRO A 222 -2.84 14.16 15.73
CA PRO A 222 -4.00 14.40 16.59
C PRO A 222 -4.66 15.77 16.34
N LEU A 223 -4.06 16.63 15.51
CA LEU A 223 -4.65 17.91 15.10
C LEU A 223 -5.60 17.77 13.90
N LYS A 224 -5.45 16.70 13.12
CA LYS A 224 -6.26 16.44 11.92
C LYS A 224 -7.32 15.37 12.17
N ILE A 225 -7.05 14.44 13.09
CA ILE A 225 -7.84 13.24 13.32
C ILE A 225 -8.61 13.40 14.63
N SER A 226 -9.94 13.27 14.57
CA SER A 226 -10.82 13.26 15.75
C SER A 226 -10.88 11.89 16.45
N ASP A 227 -10.58 10.83 15.71
CA ASP A 227 -10.59 9.45 16.21
C ASP A 227 -9.51 9.25 17.29
N PRO A 228 -9.74 8.39 18.30
CA PRO A 228 -8.71 8.04 19.26
C PRO A 228 -7.47 7.46 18.59
N LEU A 229 -6.31 8.08 18.87
CA LEU A 229 -5.01 7.65 18.39
C LEU A 229 -4.18 7.06 19.52
N TYR A 230 -3.38 6.05 19.20
CA TYR A 230 -2.47 5.41 20.14
C TYR A 230 -1.08 5.23 19.54
N PHE A 231 -0.07 5.19 20.41
CA PHE A 231 1.34 5.03 20.09
C PHE A 231 1.92 3.83 20.83
N MET A 232 2.75 3.04 20.16
CA MET A 232 3.40 1.86 20.74
C MET A 232 4.47 2.25 21.76
N ASP A 233 4.29 1.89 23.03
CA ASP A 233 5.28 2.10 24.09
C ASP A 233 5.87 0.75 24.54
N ASN A 234 7.08 0.47 24.08
CA ASN A 234 7.79 -0.77 24.42
C ASN A 234 8.18 -0.87 25.90
N LEU A 235 8.30 0.25 26.63
CA LEU A 235 8.63 0.25 28.05
C LEU A 235 7.40 -0.15 28.87
N LYS A 236 6.23 0.39 28.50
CA LYS A 236 4.94 0.04 29.12
C LYS A 236 4.35 -1.27 28.60
N LYS A 237 4.91 -1.84 27.54
CA LYS A 237 4.41 -3.04 26.86
C LYS A 237 2.94 -2.92 26.45
N SER A 238 2.56 -1.74 25.96
CA SER A 238 1.19 -1.43 25.58
C SER A 238 1.17 -0.34 24.52
N TYR A 239 0.01 -0.11 23.93
CA TYR A 239 -0.27 1.12 23.21
C TYR A 239 -0.80 2.18 24.19
N ILE A 240 -0.32 3.41 24.10
CA ILE A 240 -0.74 4.53 24.94
C ILE A 240 -1.42 5.62 24.11
N PRO A 241 -2.33 6.43 24.67
CA PRO A 241 -2.93 7.53 23.94
C PRO A 241 -1.87 8.45 23.31
N LEU A 242 -2.00 8.73 22.02
CA LEU A 242 -1.12 9.65 21.31
C LEU A 242 -1.59 11.08 21.61
N THR A 243 -1.09 11.64 22.71
CA THR A 243 -1.37 13.03 23.08
C THR A 243 -0.60 14.00 22.18
N LYS A 244 -0.99 15.28 22.18
CA LYS A 244 -0.28 16.33 21.45
C LYS A 244 1.19 16.40 21.88
N GLU A 245 1.49 16.20 23.16
CA GLU A 245 2.85 16.23 23.69
C GLU A 245 3.72 15.10 23.14
N ILE A 246 3.18 13.87 23.07
CA ILE A 246 3.89 12.72 22.50
C ILE A 246 4.08 12.94 21.00
N TYR A 247 3.05 13.40 20.30
CA TYR A 247 3.12 13.75 18.88
C TYR A 247 4.22 14.78 18.62
N ASP A 248 4.24 15.90 19.35
CA ASP A 248 5.25 16.95 19.21
C ASP A 248 6.67 16.40 19.48
N GLN A 249 6.82 15.51 20.46
CA GLN A 249 8.12 14.86 20.75
C GLN A 249 8.57 13.91 19.63
N ILE A 250 7.65 13.20 18.97
CA ILE A 250 7.96 12.36 17.80
C ILE A 250 8.39 13.23 16.62
N ILE A 251 7.64 14.30 16.32
CA ILE A 251 7.95 15.22 15.21
C ILE A 251 9.30 15.91 15.42
N LEU A 252 9.64 16.25 16.67
CA LEU A 252 10.95 16.82 17.03
C LEU A 252 12.08 15.78 17.12
N GLY A 253 11.80 14.50 16.89
CA GLY A 253 12.78 13.40 16.95
C GLY A 253 13.30 13.09 18.35
N LYS A 254 12.61 13.54 19.41
CA LYS A 254 12.96 13.24 20.81
C LYS A 254 12.56 11.82 21.20
N ILE A 255 11.42 11.36 20.70
CA ILE A 255 11.00 9.96 20.79
C ILE A 255 11.41 9.27 19.49
N LYS A 256 12.19 8.19 19.61
CA LYS A 256 12.61 7.37 18.47
C LYS A 256 11.69 6.17 18.29
N LEU A 257 11.34 5.95 17.03
CA LEU A 257 10.70 4.76 16.43
C LEU A 257 11.76 3.78 15.91
#